data_AF-A0AA88K137-F1
#
_entry.id   AF-A0AA88K137-F1
#
_cell.length_a   1.000
_cell.length_b   1.000
_cell.length_c   1.000
_cell.angle_alpha   90.00
_cell.angle_beta   90.00
_cell.angle_gamma   90.00
#
_symmetry.space_group_name_H-M   'P 1'
#
loop_
_entity.id
_entity.type
_entity.pdbx_description
1 polymer ?
#
loop_
_entity_poly.entity_id
_entity_poly.type
_entity_poly.pdbx_seq_one_letter_code
_entity_poly.pdbx_strand_id
1 'polypeptide(L)'
;MDTTEILVTVTGLALAAFVIWYFFFSARPTASAVSSSSGVQEVDITVKGGYSPDVIEVERGKPVQLNFYRDEENSCSEEVLIPDFRIRRDLPAFQTTLVELLPEKAGRYEFTCGMGMLRGSLVVK
;
A
#
# COMPACT_ATOMS: atom_id res chain seq x y z
N MET A 1 -27.26 42.04 12.46
CA MET A 1 -26.62 40.71 12.51
C MET A 1 -26.52 40.39 13.98
N ASP A 2 -27.41 39.53 14.45
CA ASP A 2 -27.53 39.22 15.87
C ASP A 2 -26.33 38.40 16.34
N THR A 3 -25.91 38.58 17.59
CA THR A 3 -24.76 37.87 18.18
C THR A 3 -24.93 36.35 18.10
N THR A 4 -26.17 35.87 18.17
CA THR A 4 -26.56 34.47 17.98
C THR A 4 -26.33 33.98 16.55
N GLU A 5 -26.62 34.77 15.51
CA GLU A 5 -26.39 34.37 14.12
C GLU A 5 -24.89 34.26 13.81
N ILE A 6 -24.08 35.18 14.35
CA ILE A 6 -22.63 35.16 14.16
C ILE A 6 -22.03 33.91 14.82
N LEU A 7 -22.47 33.57 16.03
CA LEU A 7 -21.99 32.40 16.77
C LEU A 7 -22.29 31.09 16.02
N VAL A 8 -23.51 30.93 15.50
CA VAL A 8 -23.92 29.73 14.75
C VAL A 8 -23.11 29.61 13.46
N THR A 9 -22.93 30.72 12.73
CA THR A 9 -22.21 30.73 11.45
C THR A 9 -20.73 30.39 11.61
N VAL A 10 -20.06 30.98 12.60
CA VAL A 10 -18.64 30.72 12.89
C VAL A 10 -18.42 29.27 13.31
N THR A 11 -19.31 28.74 14.15
CA THR A 11 -19.22 27.35 14.62
C THR A 11 -19.39 26.37 13.44
N GLY A 12 -20.35 26.63 12.55
CA GLY A 12 -20.55 25.82 11.34
C GLY A 12 -19.34 25.82 10.41
N LEU A 13 -18.75 27.00 10.17
CA LEU A 13 -17.53 27.13 9.35
C LEU A 13 -16.33 26.42 9.98
N ALA A 14 -16.17 26.50 11.30
CA ALA A 14 -15.10 25.82 12.01
C ALA A 14 -15.21 24.29 11.90
N LEU A 15 -16.42 23.74 12.06
CA LEU A 15 -16.66 22.30 11.89
C LEU A 15 -16.43 21.84 10.45
N ALA A 16 -16.89 22.62 9.47
CA ALA A 16 -16.65 22.32 8.06
C ALA A 16 -15.15 22.32 7.72
N ALA A 17 -14.41 23.33 8.19
CA ALA A 17 -12.97 23.40 8.02
C ALA A 17 -12.25 22.23 8.71
N PHE A 18 -12.70 21.83 9.90
CA PHE A 18 -12.14 20.68 10.63
C PHE A 18 -12.34 19.36 9.89
N VAL A 19 -13.54 19.12 9.34
CA VAL A 19 -13.83 17.90 8.56
C VAL A 19 -13.01 17.86 7.26
N ILE A 20 -12.91 18.99 6.55
CA ILE A 20 -12.09 19.10 5.33
C ILE A 20 -10.62 18.85 5.66
N TRP A 21 -10.11 19.47 6.71
CA TRP A 21 -8.73 19.27 7.16
C TRP A 21 -8.48 17.83 7.58
N TYR A 22 -9.38 17.21 8.35
CA TYR A 22 -9.26 15.82 8.75
C TYR A 22 -9.21 14.88 7.54
N PHE A 23 -10.04 15.10 6.51
CA PHE A 23 -10.03 14.25 5.31
C PHE A 23 -8.84 14.50 4.37
N PHE A 24 -8.36 15.75 4.24
CA PHE A 24 -7.26 16.09 3.33
C PHE A 24 -5.86 15.98 3.96
N PHE A 25 -5.74 16.24 5.26
CA PHE A 25 -4.46 16.30 5.98
C PHE A 25 -4.19 15.07 6.84
N SER A 26 -5.18 14.19 7.04
CA SER A 26 -4.90 12.84 7.53
C SER A 26 -4.16 12.09 6.43
N ALA A 27 -2.83 12.15 6.52
CA ALA A 27 -1.90 11.62 5.52
C ALA A 27 -2.21 10.16 5.23
N ARG A 28 -2.25 9.80 3.94
CA ARG A 28 -2.34 8.41 3.51
C ARG A 28 -1.10 7.67 4.03
N PRO A 29 -1.24 6.56 4.76
CA PRO A 29 -0.10 5.84 5.30
C PRO A 29 0.76 5.33 4.16
N THR A 30 1.96 5.90 4.02
CA THR A 30 3.02 5.37 3.14
C THR A 30 3.90 4.52 4.03
N ALA A 31 3.98 3.21 3.78
CA ALA A 31 4.80 2.31 4.59
C ALA A 31 6.20 2.20 3.96
N SER A 32 7.22 2.67 4.68
CA SER A 32 8.62 2.41 4.33
C SER A 32 8.98 0.99 4.77
N ALA A 33 9.69 0.22 3.94
CA ALA A 33 10.13 -1.12 4.30
C ALA A 33 11.03 -1.08 5.55
N VAL A 34 10.77 -1.97 6.50
CA VAL A 34 11.58 -2.10 7.71
C VAL A 34 12.68 -3.12 7.43
N SER A 35 13.94 -2.72 7.59
CA SER A 35 15.06 -3.66 7.48
C SER A 35 15.06 -4.62 8.68
N SER A 36 14.96 -5.92 8.41
CA SER A 36 15.11 -6.98 9.42
C SER A 36 16.56 -7.07 9.87
N SER A 37 16.82 -7.58 11.08
CA SER A 37 18.16 -7.69 11.68
C SER A 37 19.13 -8.57 10.88
N SER A 38 18.61 -9.35 9.93
CA SER A 38 19.32 -10.22 9.00
C SER A 38 19.83 -9.51 7.73
N GLY A 39 19.50 -8.23 7.53
CA GLY A 39 19.81 -7.50 6.29
C GLY A 39 18.84 -7.78 5.13
N VAL A 40 17.80 -8.58 5.38
CA VAL A 40 16.65 -8.78 4.48
C VAL A 40 15.62 -7.71 4.75
N GLN A 41 15.03 -7.15 3.69
CA GLN A 41 13.95 -6.17 3.79
C GLN A 41 12.62 -6.90 3.76
N GLU A 42 11.93 -6.94 4.90
CA GLU A 42 10.62 -7.58 5.01
C GLU A 42 9.52 -6.53 4.87
N VAL A 43 8.52 -6.82 4.05
CA VAL A 43 7.37 -5.95 3.85
C VAL A 43 6.09 -6.75 3.90
N ASP A 44 5.23 -6.45 4.86
CA ASP A 44 3.89 -7.02 4.95
C ASP A 44 2.90 -6.24 4.08
N ILE A 45 2.17 -6.97 3.23
CA ILE A 45 1.22 -6.41 2.27
C ILE A 45 -0.11 -7.12 2.46
N THR A 46 -1.14 -6.37 2.83
CA THR A 46 -2.50 -6.88 2.90
C THR A 46 -3.19 -6.73 1.55
N VAL A 47 -3.80 -7.80 1.06
CA VAL A 47 -4.58 -7.82 -0.18
C VAL A 47 -6.06 -7.89 0.17
N LYS A 48 -6.77 -6.79 -0.08
CA LYS A 48 -8.21 -6.65 0.19
C LYS A 48 -8.84 -5.62 -0.75
N GLY A 49 -9.28 -6.06 -1.92
CA GLY A 49 -9.78 -5.16 -2.98
C GLY A 49 -8.71 -4.22 -3.55
N GLY A 50 -7.44 -4.47 -3.23
CA GLY A 50 -6.29 -3.61 -3.49
C GLY A 50 -5.09 -4.09 -2.66
N TYR A 51 -3.92 -3.51 -2.92
CA TYR A 51 -2.71 -3.76 -2.14
C TYR A 51 -2.51 -2.66 -1.11
N SER A 52 -2.30 -3.04 0.15
CA SER A 52 -2.01 -2.11 1.23
C SER A 52 -0.76 -2.57 1.97
N PRO A 53 0.36 -1.82 1.89
CA PRO A 53 0.53 -0.57 1.14
C PRO A 53 0.51 -0.78 -0.38
N ASP A 54 0.08 0.24 -1.13
CA ASP A 54 0.09 0.27 -2.60
C ASP A 54 1.44 0.70 -3.15
N VAL A 55 2.23 1.43 -2.36
CA VAL A 55 3.61 1.82 -2.67
C VAL A 55 4.55 1.24 -1.61
N ILE A 56 5.50 0.44 -2.09
CA ILE A 56 6.52 -0.22 -1.26
C ILE A 56 7.87 0.35 -1.65
N GLU A 57 8.62 0.88 -0.70
CA GLU A 57 9.97 1.39 -0.95
C GLU A 57 11.02 0.43 -0.40
N VAL A 58 11.96 -0.01 -1.24
CA VAL A 58 13.05 -0.93 -0.87
C VAL A 58 14.39 -0.44 -1.39
N GLU A 59 15.48 -0.90 -0.78
CA GLU A 59 16.84 -0.61 -1.21
C GLU A 59 17.33 -1.62 -2.26
N ARG A 60 18.06 -1.13 -3.26
CA ARG A 60 18.73 -1.96 -4.27
C ARG A 60 19.84 -2.83 -3.68
N GLY A 61 20.05 -4.00 -4.29
CA GLY A 61 21.15 -4.90 -3.96
C GLY A 61 20.99 -5.65 -2.63
N LYS A 62 19.83 -5.54 -1.97
CA LYS A 62 19.49 -6.28 -0.75
C LYS A 62 18.32 -7.23 -1.04
N PRO A 63 18.33 -8.45 -0.45
CA PRO A 63 17.19 -9.36 -0.57
C PRO A 63 15.95 -8.72 0.07
N VAL A 64 14.84 -8.80 -0.65
CA VAL A 64 13.53 -8.30 -0.23
C VAL A 64 12.59 -9.49 -0.12
N GLN A 65 11.84 -9.55 0.97
CA GLN A 65 10.80 -10.53 1.22
C GLN A 65 9.47 -9.80 1.35
N LEU A 66 8.61 -9.99 0.36
CA LEU A 66 7.26 -9.43 0.34
C LEU A 66 6.28 -10.48 0.87
N ASN A 67 5.60 -10.17 1.97
CA ASN A 67 4.65 -11.05 2.63
C ASN A 67 3.23 -10.62 2.24
N PHE A 68 2.65 -11.27 1.23
CA PHE A 68 1.29 -10.97 0.78
C PHE A 68 0.28 -11.76 1.61
N TYR A 69 -0.43 -11.09 2.52
CA TYR A 69 -1.56 -11.65 3.23
C TYR A 69 -2.86 -11.34 2.49
N ARG A 70 -3.53 -12.36 1.95
CA ARG A 70 -4.81 -12.20 1.25
C ARG A 70 -5.97 -12.26 2.24
N ASP A 71 -6.61 -11.12 2.53
CA ASP A 71 -7.76 -10.99 3.45
C ASP A 71 -9.10 -10.97 2.69
N GLU A 72 -9.23 -11.77 1.63
CA GLU A 72 -10.44 -11.86 0.80
C GLU A 72 -10.48 -13.14 -0.03
N GLU A 73 -11.67 -13.48 -0.55
CA GLU A 73 -11.90 -14.62 -1.45
C GLU A 73 -12.13 -14.20 -2.91
N ASN A 74 -11.89 -12.94 -3.25
CA ASN A 74 -12.13 -12.41 -4.60
C ASN A 74 -11.20 -13.08 -5.63
N SER A 75 -11.76 -13.60 -6.73
CA SER A 75 -10.96 -14.27 -7.75
C SER A 75 -9.96 -13.36 -8.46
N CYS A 76 -10.22 -12.05 -8.48
CA CYS A 76 -9.30 -11.08 -9.05
C CYS A 76 -7.96 -11.01 -8.31
N SER A 77 -7.90 -11.34 -7.01
CA SER A 77 -6.69 -11.32 -6.19
C SER A 77 -6.10 -12.71 -5.90
N GLU A 78 -6.47 -13.72 -6.68
CA GLU A 78 -5.93 -15.08 -6.57
C GLU A 78 -4.44 -15.20 -6.92
N GLU A 79 -3.90 -14.21 -7.60
CA GLU A 79 -2.50 -14.23 -8.02
C GLU A 79 -1.90 -12.82 -8.05
N VAL A 80 -0.59 -12.77 -7.86
CA VAL A 80 0.24 -11.57 -8.02
C VAL A 80 1.28 -11.81 -9.10
N LEU A 81 1.43 -10.81 -9.97
CA LEU A 81 2.38 -10.77 -11.06
C LEU A 81 3.31 -9.58 -10.84
N ILE A 82 4.61 -9.86 -10.96
CA ILE A 82 5.66 -8.85 -10.97
C ILE A 82 6.44 -9.04 -12.28
N PRO A 83 6.02 -8.38 -13.38
CA PRO A 83 6.49 -8.67 -14.74
C PRO A 83 8.00 -8.49 -14.90
N ASP A 84 8.54 -7.42 -14.30
CA ASP A 84 9.97 -7.09 -14.38
C ASP A 84 10.88 -8.16 -13.76
N PHE A 85 10.38 -8.88 -12.75
CA PHE A 85 11.08 -9.98 -12.10
C PHE A 85 10.64 -11.36 -12.63
N ARG A 86 9.68 -11.40 -13.57
CA ARG A 86 9.04 -12.61 -14.10
C ARG A 86 8.46 -13.51 -12.99
N ILE A 87 7.97 -12.90 -11.92
CA ILE A 87 7.38 -13.61 -10.79
C ILE A 87 5.87 -13.67 -11.01
N ARG A 88 5.31 -14.88 -10.90
CA ARG A 88 3.89 -15.14 -10.81
C ARG A 88 3.66 -16.05 -9.62
N ARG A 89 2.83 -15.64 -8.67
CA ARG A 89 2.55 -16.40 -7.44
C ARG A 89 1.07 -16.40 -7.14
N ASP A 90 0.57 -17.59 -6.81
CA ASP A 90 -0.79 -17.77 -6.34
C ASP A 90 -0.87 -17.31 -4.88
N LEU A 91 -1.92 -16.55 -4.58
CA LEU A 91 -2.25 -16.03 -3.26
C LEU A 91 -3.50 -16.76 -2.75
N PRO A 92 -3.38 -17.87 -2.01
CA PRO A 92 -4.54 -18.52 -1.39
C PRO A 92 -5.26 -17.58 -0.41
N ALA A 93 -6.59 -17.69 -0.33
CA ALA A 93 -7.41 -16.86 0.57
C ALA A 93 -7.05 -17.10 2.04
N PHE A 94 -7.03 -16.03 2.84
CA PHE A 94 -6.70 -15.99 4.27
C PHE A 94 -5.34 -16.58 4.62
N GLN A 95 -4.38 -16.47 3.70
CA GLN A 95 -3.04 -16.99 3.86
C GLN A 95 -2.00 -15.95 3.47
N THR A 96 -0.81 -16.07 4.08
CA THR A 96 0.37 -15.27 3.75
C THR A 96 1.24 -16.03 2.77
N THR A 97 1.48 -15.42 1.61
CA THR A 97 2.42 -15.93 0.61
C THR A 97 3.69 -15.08 0.62
N LEU A 98 4.83 -15.76 0.74
CA LEU A 98 6.14 -15.12 0.74
C LEU A 98 6.67 -15.03 -0.69
N VAL A 99 7.08 -13.83 -1.09
CA VAL A 99 7.68 -13.55 -2.39
C VAL A 99 9.04 -12.91 -2.17
N GLU A 100 10.09 -13.69 -2.41
CA GLU A 100 11.47 -13.22 -2.33
C GLU A 100 11.93 -12.66 -3.68
N LEU A 101 12.57 -11.50 -3.65
CA LEU A 101 13.14 -10.85 -4.83
C LEU A 101 14.43 -10.11 -4.47
N LEU A 102 15.33 -10.00 -5.45
CA LEU A 102 16.59 -9.28 -5.33
C LEU A 102 16.62 -8.15 -6.38
N PRO A 103 16.27 -6.91 -6.01
CA PRO A 103 16.23 -5.81 -6.95
C PRO A 103 17.66 -5.27 -7.18
N GLU A 104 18.24 -5.53 -8.34
CA GLU A 104 19.60 -5.06 -8.67
C GLU A 104 19.63 -3.62 -9.22
N LYS A 105 18.53 -3.20 -9.84
CA LYS A 105 18.43 -1.89 -10.51
C LYS A 105 17.47 -0.99 -9.74
N ALA A 106 17.89 0.25 -9.53
CA ALA A 106 17.01 1.29 -9.00
C ALA A 106 15.95 1.64 -10.05
N GLY A 107 14.71 1.83 -9.61
CA GLY A 107 13.60 2.04 -10.51
C GLY A 107 12.25 1.82 -9.84
N ARG A 108 11.20 2.14 -10.59
CA ARG A 108 9.83 1.87 -10.19
C ARG A 108 9.35 0.63 -10.93
N TYR A 109 9.00 -0.40 -10.17
CA TYR A 109 8.46 -1.66 -10.66
C TYR A 109 6.97 -1.72 -10.34
N GLU A 110 6.18 -2.20 -11.28
CA GLU A 110 4.74 -2.38 -11.09
C GLU A 110 4.47 -3.85 -10.76
N PHE A 111 3.57 -4.09 -9.82
CA PHE A 111 3.02 -5.42 -9.60
C PHE A 111 1.51 -5.35 -9.68
N THR A 112 0.91 -6.38 -10.27
CA THR A 112 -0.52 -6.40 -10.57
C THR A 112 -1.13 -7.73 -10.18
N CYS A 113 -2.45 -7.78 -10.10
CA CYS A 113 -3.14 -9.06 -10.05
C CYS A 113 -3.18 -9.74 -11.44
N GLY A 114 -3.64 -10.98 -11.49
CA GLY A 114 -3.83 -11.78 -12.72
C GLY A 114 -4.55 -11.07 -13.85
N MET A 115 -5.58 -10.29 -13.47
CA MET A 115 -6.42 -9.55 -14.39
C MET A 115 -5.92 -8.12 -14.68
N GLY A 116 -4.83 -7.68 -14.05
CA GLY A 116 -4.28 -6.34 -14.22
C GLY A 116 -5.15 -5.20 -13.65
N MET A 117 -6.15 -5.51 -12.81
CA MET A 117 -7.04 -4.52 -12.22
C MET A 117 -6.42 -3.88 -10.98
N LEU A 118 -5.98 -4.72 -10.03
CA LEU A 118 -5.27 -4.29 -8.84
C LEU A 118 -3.83 -4.00 -9.23
N ARG A 119 -3.31 -2.85 -8.78
CA ARG A 119 -1.95 -2.38 -9.06
C ARG A 119 -1.31 -1.91 -7.77
N GLY A 120 -0.05 -2.26 -7.61
CA GLY A 120 0.84 -1.68 -6.61
C GLY A 120 2.18 -1.37 -7.25
N SER A 121 3.02 -0.65 -6.53
CA SER A 121 4.31 -0.22 -7.04
C SER A 121 5.42 -0.45 -6.03
N LEU A 122 6.48 -1.12 -6.48
CA LEU A 122 7.71 -1.33 -5.76
C LEU A 122 8.74 -0.31 -6.25
N VAL A 123 9.08 0.65 -5.40
CA VAL A 123 10.09 1.68 -5.65
C VAL A 123 11.42 1.21 -5.07
N VAL A 124 12.36 0.91 -5.95
CA VAL A 124 13.73 0.52 -5.56
C VAL A 124 14.61 1.77 -5.58
N LYS A 125 15.18 2.12 -4.43
CA LYS A 125 16.11 3.24 -4.23
C LYS A 125 17.57 2.77 -4.25
#